data_AF-A0A1G4S160-F1
#
_entry.id   AF-A0A1G4S160-F1
#
_cell.length_a   1.000
_cell.length_b   1.000
_cell.length_c   1.000
_cell.angle_alpha   90.00
_cell.angle_beta   90.00
_cell.angle_gamma   90.00
#
_symmetry.space_group_name_H-M   'P 1'
#
loop_
_entity.id
_entity.type
_entity.pdbx_description
1 polymer ?
#
loop_
_entity_poly.entity_id
_entity_poly.type
_entity_poly.pdbx_seq_one_letter_code
_entity_poly.pdbx_strand_id
1 'polypeptide(L)'
;MVVLIGSLSYKKAAGDRPFYKPFGKDTKKITVNDFLFHCVINQFPRNEDVGFRVYSSKTSFFEVRFSWKGTWDINPHRPHTCASLIQYAIEQGWDFSQEKQTMKIEQGDFLIDELGLGERRGTR
;
A
#
# COMPACT_ATOMS: atom_id res chain seq x y z
N MET A 1 10.85 -0.75 -18.75
CA MET A 1 10.74 0.73 -18.91
C MET A 1 9.63 1.18 -17.97
N VAL A 2 9.97 1.78 -16.82
CA VAL A 2 8.96 2.19 -15.81
C VAL A 2 8.58 3.63 -16.09
N VAL A 3 7.32 3.86 -16.48
CA VAL A 3 6.79 5.21 -16.68
C VAL A 3 6.29 5.74 -15.32
N LEU A 4 7.07 6.62 -14.71
CA LEU A 4 6.67 7.39 -13.53
C LEU A 4 5.80 8.57 -13.98
N ILE A 5 4.50 8.53 -13.69
CA ILE A 5 3.62 9.69 -13.85
C ILE A 5 3.34 10.33 -12.48
N GLY A 6 3.85 11.56 -12.31
CA GLY A 6 3.29 12.57 -11.42
C GLY A 6 3.92 12.69 -10.03
N SER A 7 5.16 13.14 -9.93
CA SER A 7 5.65 13.78 -8.71
C SER A 7 5.04 15.18 -8.61
N LEU A 8 4.11 15.42 -7.68
CA LEU A 8 3.72 16.78 -7.31
C LEU A 8 4.94 17.47 -6.69
N SER A 9 5.51 18.44 -7.40
CA SER A 9 6.59 19.29 -6.93
C SER A 9 6.04 20.32 -5.94
N TYR A 10 6.43 20.21 -4.65
CA TYR A 10 6.05 21.21 -3.65
C TYR A 10 7.03 22.40 -3.67
N LYS A 11 6.49 23.60 -3.93
CA LYS A 11 7.20 24.85 -3.68
C LYS A 11 7.34 25.05 -2.17
N LYS A 12 8.57 25.35 -1.75
CA LYS A 12 8.98 25.62 -0.37
C LYS A 12 8.38 26.96 0.09
N ALA A 13 7.32 26.91 0.89
CA ALA A 13 6.89 28.05 1.71
C ALA A 13 7.50 27.88 3.10
N ALA A 14 8.26 28.88 3.54
CA ALA A 14 8.86 28.92 4.86
C ALA A 14 7.76 29.12 5.92
N GLY A 15 7.73 28.26 6.95
CA GLY A 15 7.10 28.62 8.22
C GLY A 15 6.01 27.70 8.77
N ASP A 16 5.60 26.63 8.09
CA ASP A 16 4.55 25.74 8.63
C ASP A 16 5.08 24.35 9.00
N ARG A 17 4.79 23.94 10.24
CA ARG A 17 4.90 22.54 10.68
C ARG A 17 4.22 21.64 9.64
N PRO A 18 4.76 20.45 9.33
CA PRO A 18 4.14 19.58 8.34
C PRO A 18 2.68 19.32 8.75
N PHE A 19 1.76 19.81 7.93
CA PHE A 19 0.34 19.53 8.04
C PHE A 19 0.19 18.00 7.97
N TYR A 20 -0.02 17.36 9.11
CA TYR A 20 -0.36 15.94 9.16
C TYR A 20 -1.64 15.76 8.34
N LYS A 21 -1.54 15.05 7.22
CA LYS A 21 -2.73 14.63 6.47
C LYS A 21 -3.60 13.83 7.45
N PRO A 22 -4.88 14.18 7.65
CA PRO A 22 -5.71 13.51 8.63
C PRO A 22 -5.77 12.01 8.30
N PHE A 23 -5.58 11.20 9.34
CA PHE A 23 -5.77 9.75 9.30
C PHE A 23 -7.14 9.44 8.68
N GLY A 24 -7.17 8.62 7.62
CA GLY A 24 -8.37 8.38 6.84
C GLY A 24 -8.14 7.44 5.66
N LYS A 25 -9.00 7.54 4.66
CA LYS A 25 -8.92 6.72 3.43
C LYS A 25 -8.09 7.45 2.37
N ASP A 26 -6.95 6.89 2.00
CA ASP A 26 -6.16 7.34 0.86
C ASP A 26 -6.38 6.39 -0.33
N THR A 27 -6.43 6.94 -1.53
CA THR A 27 -6.59 6.14 -2.74
C THR A 27 -5.52 6.52 -3.75
N LYS A 28 -5.02 5.53 -4.48
CA LYS A 28 -4.04 5.76 -5.55
C LYS A 28 -4.19 4.69 -6.63
N LYS A 29 -3.64 4.99 -7.80
CA LYS A 29 -3.49 4.01 -8.87
C LYS A 29 -2.02 3.66 -9.03
N ILE A 30 -1.72 2.39 -9.27
CA ILE A 30 -0.36 1.91 -9.54
C ILE A 30 -0.40 0.89 -10.67
N THR A 31 0.64 0.88 -11.49
CA THR A 31 0.82 -0.13 -12.53
C THR A 31 1.80 -1.19 -12.05
N VAL A 32 1.42 -2.46 -12.11
CA VAL A 32 2.26 -3.62 -11.80
C VAL A 32 2.08 -4.63 -12.93
N ASN A 33 3.17 -5.12 -13.52
CA ASN A 33 3.15 -6.03 -14.67
C ASN A 33 2.24 -5.55 -15.83
N ASP A 34 2.30 -4.25 -16.15
CA ASP A 34 1.49 -3.58 -17.18
C ASP A 34 -0.04 -3.52 -16.89
N PHE A 35 -0.49 -3.97 -15.72
CA PHE A 35 -1.87 -3.85 -15.27
C PHE A 35 -2.06 -2.69 -14.29
N LEU A 36 -3.13 -1.91 -14.47
CA LEU A 36 -3.49 -0.79 -13.61
C LEU A 36 -4.35 -1.26 -12.44
N PHE A 37 -3.89 -1.00 -11.23
CA PHE A 37 -4.58 -1.35 -10.00
C PHE A 37 -5.06 -0.12 -9.24
N HIS A 38 -6.19 -0.26 -8.55
CA HIS A 38 -6.75 0.75 -7.66
C HIS A 38 -6.47 0.38 -6.20
N CYS A 39 -5.51 1.06 -5.58
CA CYS A 39 -5.14 0.84 -4.19
C CYS A 39 -5.91 1.78 -3.27
N VAL A 40 -6.32 1.25 -2.13
CA VAL A 40 -7.04 1.92 -1.06
C VAL A 40 -6.30 1.62 0.25
N ILE A 41 -5.86 2.66 0.94
CA ILE A 41 -5.25 2.56 2.26
C ILE A 41 -6.23 3.13 3.26
N ASN A 42 -6.65 2.31 4.22
CA ASN A 42 -7.63 2.67 5.23
C ASN A 42 -6.97 2.78 6.61
N GLN A 43 -6.76 4.02 7.07
CA GLN A 43 -6.08 4.33 8.34
C GLN A 43 -7.00 5.13 9.27
N PHE A 44 -8.24 4.71 9.50
CA PHE A 44 -9.05 5.42 10.51
C PHE A 44 -8.56 5.07 11.91
N PRO A 45 -8.23 6.04 12.80
CA PRO A 45 -7.72 5.75 14.14
C PRO A 45 -8.66 4.94 15.04
N ARG A 46 -9.94 4.84 14.65
CA ARG A 46 -10.95 4.00 15.34
C ARG A 46 -10.87 2.52 14.93
N ASN A 47 -10.15 2.20 13.86
CA ASN A 47 -9.92 0.82 13.46
C ASN A 47 -8.79 0.24 14.29
N GLU A 48 -8.88 -1.04 14.59
CA GLU A 48 -7.85 -1.80 15.30
C GLU A 48 -6.57 -1.95 14.45
N ASP A 49 -6.72 -1.85 13.13
CA ASP A 49 -5.74 -2.15 12.11
C ASP A 49 -5.76 -1.16 10.93
N VAL A 50 -4.68 -1.18 10.15
CA VAL A 50 -4.58 -0.44 8.89
C VAL A 50 -4.78 -1.41 7.72
N GLY A 51 -5.82 -1.16 6.94
CA GLY A 51 -6.13 -1.99 5.77
C GLY A 51 -5.48 -1.44 4.49
N PHE A 52 -4.74 -2.27 3.77
CA PHE A 52 -4.36 -2.05 2.39
C PHE A 52 -5.19 -2.97 1.49
N ARG A 53 -6.02 -2.37 0.63
CA ARG A 53 -6.86 -3.10 -0.32
C ARG A 53 -6.54 -2.68 -1.75
N VAL A 54 -6.45 -3.65 -2.64
CA VAL A 54 -6.19 -3.45 -4.06
C VAL A 54 -7.31 -4.07 -4.87
N TYR A 55 -7.88 -3.28 -5.77
CA TYR A 55 -8.89 -3.73 -6.71
C TYR A 55 -8.29 -3.84 -8.11
N SER A 56 -8.52 -4.99 -8.76
CA SER A 56 -8.33 -5.15 -10.21
C SER A 56 -9.64 -4.91 -10.97
N SER A 57 -10.78 -5.16 -10.32
CA SER A 57 -12.12 -4.88 -10.82
C SER A 57 -13.06 -4.47 -9.68
N LYS A 58 -14.34 -4.25 -9.98
CA LYS A 58 -15.35 -3.95 -8.95
C LYS A 58 -15.55 -5.11 -7.97
N THR A 59 -15.32 -6.34 -8.41
CA THR A 59 -15.63 -7.58 -7.67
C THR A 59 -14.39 -8.38 -7.28
N SER A 60 -13.23 -8.08 -7.85
CA SER A 60 -11.96 -8.76 -7.57
C SER A 60 -11.01 -7.87 -6.77
N PHE A 61 -10.55 -8.36 -5.61
CA PHE A 61 -9.66 -7.60 -4.74
C PHE A 61 -8.73 -8.46 -3.87
N PHE A 62 -7.57 -7.89 -3.57
CA PHE A 62 -6.68 -8.36 -2.51
C PHE A 62 -6.74 -7.38 -1.33
N GLU A 63 -6.76 -7.89 -0.11
CA GLU A 63 -6.69 -7.08 1.10
C GLU A 63 -5.69 -7.67 2.10
N VAL A 64 -4.87 -6.81 2.68
CA VAL A 64 -4.02 -7.15 3.81
C VAL A 64 -4.17 -6.11 4.90
N ARG A 65 -4.19 -6.58 6.14
CA ARG A 65 -4.35 -5.78 7.34
C ARG A 65 -3.06 -5.81 8.15
N PHE A 66 -2.61 -4.64 8.57
CA PHE A 66 -1.40 -4.47 9.35
C PHE A 66 -1.75 -3.88 10.71
N SER A 67 -0.96 -4.22 11.73
CA SER A 67 -1.06 -3.48 12.99
C SER A 67 -0.61 -2.04 12.77
N TRP A 68 -1.13 -1.13 13.59
CA TRP A 68 -0.67 0.26 13.60
C TRP A 68 0.85 0.37 13.76
N LYS A 69 1.44 -0.49 14.61
CA LYS A 69 2.89 -0.57 14.80
C LYS A 69 3.59 -1.00 13.52
N GLY A 70 3.14 -2.06 12.87
CA GLY A 70 3.68 -2.52 11.59
C GLY A 70 3.67 -1.41 10.54
N THR A 71 2.60 -0.60 10.49
CA THR A 71 2.53 0.55 9.57
C THR A 71 3.39 1.77 9.92
N TRP A 72 4.08 1.75 11.05
CA TRP A 72 5.14 2.72 11.30
C TRP A 72 6.46 2.25 10.69
N ASP A 73 6.66 0.93 10.63
CA ASP A 73 7.85 0.31 10.04
C ASP A 73 7.74 0.25 8.51
N ILE A 74 6.53 0.04 7.97
CA ILE A 74 6.23 0.16 6.54
C ILE A 74 5.55 1.48 6.22
N ASN A 75 5.92 2.09 5.10
CA ASN A 75 5.14 3.19 4.54
C ASN A 75 4.22 2.66 3.43
N PRO A 76 2.94 2.35 3.71
CA PRO A 76 2.02 1.79 2.70
C PRO A 76 1.66 2.81 1.61
N HIS A 77 2.00 4.10 1.78
CA HIS A 77 1.80 5.09 0.73
C HIS A 77 2.90 5.07 -0.33
N ARG A 78 4.02 4.38 -0.12
CA ARG A 78 5.09 4.29 -1.13
C ARG A 78 4.68 3.36 -2.27
N PRO A 79 4.86 3.78 -3.54
CA PRO A 79 4.55 2.93 -4.69
C PRO A 79 5.27 1.57 -4.65
N HIS A 80 6.53 1.54 -4.21
CA HIS A 80 7.30 0.30 -4.05
C HIS A 80 6.62 -0.71 -3.11
N THR A 81 6.12 -0.23 -1.96
CA THR A 81 5.41 -1.06 -0.99
C THR A 81 4.12 -1.62 -1.59
N CYS A 82 3.34 -0.77 -2.26
CA CYS A 82 2.12 -1.23 -2.94
C CYS A 82 2.43 -2.29 -4.01
N ALA A 83 3.45 -2.06 -4.84
CA ALA A 83 3.84 -2.99 -5.90
C ALA A 83 4.30 -4.34 -5.32
N SER A 84 5.07 -4.33 -4.25
CA SER A 84 5.57 -5.56 -3.60
C SER A 84 4.41 -6.39 -3.01
N LEU A 85 3.45 -5.73 -2.36
CA LEU A 85 2.26 -6.42 -1.82
C LEU A 85 1.37 -7.00 -2.91
N ILE A 86 1.21 -6.28 -4.03
CA ILE A 86 0.45 -6.77 -5.20
C ILE A 86 1.15 -7.98 -5.81
N GLN A 87 2.47 -7.88 -6.02
CA GLN A 87 3.27 -8.94 -6.60
C GLN A 87 3.21 -10.21 -5.72
N TYR A 88 3.35 -10.06 -4.40
CA TYR A 88 3.19 -11.15 -3.46
C TYR A 88 1.80 -11.81 -3.59
N ALA A 89 0.72 -11.02 -3.62
CA ALA A 89 -0.63 -11.58 -3.77
C ALA A 89 -0.78 -12.41 -5.06
N ILE A 90 -0.23 -11.93 -6.17
CA ILE A 90 -0.23 -12.65 -7.46
C ILE A 90 0.54 -13.98 -7.32
N GLU A 91 1.72 -13.95 -6.70
CA GLU A 91 2.56 -15.13 -6.49
C GLU A 91 1.91 -16.15 -5.54
N GLN A 92 1.12 -15.70 -4.57
CA GLN A 92 0.31 -16.55 -3.69
C GLN A 92 -1.00 -17.04 -4.33
N GLY A 93 -1.24 -16.75 -5.60
CA GLY A 93 -2.37 -17.28 -6.36
C GLY A 93 -3.61 -16.38 -6.43
N TRP A 94 -3.49 -15.09 -6.13
CA TRP A 94 -4.58 -14.15 -6.44
C TRP A 94 -4.67 -13.94 -7.96
N ASP A 95 -5.62 -14.60 -8.59
CA ASP A 95 -5.95 -14.39 -10.00
C ASP A 95 -6.78 -13.11 -10.18
N PHE A 96 -6.07 -11.98 -10.28
CA PHE A 96 -6.65 -10.66 -10.44
C PHE A 96 -7.37 -10.45 -11.78
N SER A 97 -7.15 -11.32 -12.77
CA SER A 97 -7.77 -11.22 -14.10
C SER A 97 -9.22 -11.70 -14.12
N GLN A 98 -9.59 -12.55 -13.15
CA GLN A 98 -10.94 -13.06 -12.99
C GLN A 98 -11.78 -12.18 -12.06
N GLU A 99 -13.06 -12.03 -12.41
CA GLU A 99 -14.03 -11.38 -11.52
C GLU A 99 -14.27 -12.21 -10.25
N LYS A 100 -14.72 -11.54 -9.18
CA LYS A 100 -15.11 -12.15 -7.90
C LYS A 100 -13.99 -12.90 -7.16
N GLN A 101 -12.75 -12.81 -7.62
CA GLN A 101 -11.60 -13.35 -6.91
C GLN A 101 -11.21 -12.47 -5.74
N THR A 102 -11.13 -13.06 -4.55
CA THR A 102 -10.78 -12.32 -3.34
C THR A 102 -9.70 -13.04 -2.57
N MET A 103 -8.68 -12.30 -2.14
CA MET A 103 -7.63 -12.80 -1.26
C MET A 103 -7.51 -11.87 -0.06
N LYS A 104 -7.42 -12.43 1.14
CA LYS A 104 -7.36 -11.67 2.39
C LYS A 104 -6.28 -12.19 3.32
N ILE A 105 -5.52 -11.27 3.90
CA ILE A 105 -4.53 -11.53 4.94
C ILE A 105 -4.87 -10.63 6.13
N GLU A 106 -5.45 -11.21 7.17
CA GLU A 106 -5.94 -10.47 8.35
C GLU A 106 -4.79 -10.04 9.30
N GLN A 107 -3.63 -10.71 9.23
CA GLN A 107 -2.45 -10.41 10.04
C GLN A 107 -1.21 -10.34 9.13
N GLY A 108 -1.01 -9.20 8.49
CA GLY A 108 0.01 -9.01 7.45
C GLY A 108 1.39 -8.59 7.94
N ASP A 109 1.59 -8.37 9.23
CA ASP A 109 2.86 -7.83 9.75
C ASP A 109 4.08 -8.69 9.39
N PHE A 110 3.91 -10.00 9.19
CA PHE A 110 5.00 -10.88 8.72
C PHE A 110 5.53 -10.51 7.33
N LEU A 111 4.70 -9.90 6.48
CA LEU A 111 5.09 -9.46 5.14
C LEU A 111 6.10 -8.32 5.17
N ILE A 112 6.21 -7.60 6.30
CA ILE A 112 7.18 -6.53 6.46
C ILE A 112 8.59 -7.09 6.35
N ASP A 113 8.85 -8.21 7.02
CA ASP A 113 10.14 -8.89 7.02
C ASP A 113 10.31 -9.73 5.75
N GLU A 114 9.28 -10.51 5.38
CA GLU A 114 9.33 -11.40 4.21
C GLU A 114 9.61 -10.66 2.91
N LEU A 115 9.02 -9.47 2.73
CA LEU A 115 9.20 -8.63 1.54
C LEU A 115 10.27 -7.55 1.73
N GLY A 116 10.94 -7.50 2.89
CA GLY A 116 11.97 -6.51 3.19
C GLY A 116 11.48 -5.05 3.11
N LEU A 117 10.24 -4.79 3.52
CA LEU A 117 9.55 -3.50 3.38
C LEU A 117 9.89 -2.50 4.49
N GLY A 118 10.50 -2.97 5.59
CA GLY A 118 10.94 -2.11 6.67
C GLY A 118 11.96 -1.08 6.17
N GLU A 119 11.84 0.17 6.62
CA GLU A 119 12.91 1.14 6.42
C GLU A 119 14.17 0.61 7.13
N ARG A 120 15.20 0.23 6.38
CA ARG A 120 16.53 0.02 6.94
C ARG A 120 16.96 1.33 7.60
N ARG A 121 16.79 1.44 8.93
CA ARG A 121 17.61 2.34 9.73
C ARG A 121 19.02 1.82 9.56
N GLY A 122 19.78 2.45 8.65
CA GLY A 122 21.18 2.11 8.44
C GLY A 122 21.88 2.09 9.79
N THR A 123 22.41 0.92 10.15
CA THR A 123 23.46 0.82 11.17
C THR A 123 24.62 1.65 10.66
N ARG A 124 24.80 2.82 11.28
CA ARG A 124 26.07 3.54 11.26
C ARG A 124 27.09 2.79 12.09
#